data_AF-A0A662CN85-F1
#
_entry.id   AF-A0A662CN85-F1
#
_cell.length_a   1.000
_cell.length_b   1.000
_cell.length_c   1.000
_cell.angle_alpha   90.00
_cell.angle_beta   90.00
_cell.angle_gamma   90.00
#
_symmetry.space_group_name_H-M   'P 1'
#
loop_
_entity.id
_entity.type
_entity.pdbx_description
1 polymer ?
#
loop_
_entity_poly.entity_id
_entity_poly.type
_entity_poly.pdbx_seq_one_letter_code
_entity_poly.pdbx_strand_id
1 'polypeptide(L)'
;MSVFSHSSKFCLAVFPCMLAMIYFSSCRSNITDQGIQTIEINEPANEIQFSEIFEPEFEVIRLETSETNKMAVVRQTIIQDDHIFLLDNSSTIFHFRKDGRFVDKLQRIGKGPGEYIMIMSFRIQMDGGNLKILVNDPVNRKLLIYDQHFQYLEEHASPFPFLDFEIVAPGEFVFYRGLMHGADEEYN
;
A
#
# COMPACT_ATOMS: atom_id res chain seq x y z
N MET A 1 19.25 -72.50 39.52
CA MET A 1 18.47 -73.04 38.40
C MET A 1 17.43 -71.98 38.02
N SER A 2 17.45 -71.53 36.76
CA SER A 2 16.40 -70.78 35.99
C SER A 2 15.57 -69.71 36.73
N VAL A 3 15.77 -68.40 36.50
CA VAL A 3 15.31 -67.58 35.34
C VAL A 3 13.80 -67.67 35.11
N PHE A 4 13.04 -66.63 35.50
CA PHE A 4 12.17 -65.80 34.63
C PHE A 4 11.30 -64.86 35.47
N SER A 5 11.39 -63.55 35.20
CA SER A 5 10.27 -62.60 35.20
C SER A 5 10.81 -61.22 34.79
N HIS A 6 11.22 -61.13 33.53
CA HIS A 6 11.18 -59.85 32.82
C HIS A 6 9.73 -59.62 32.41
N SER A 7 9.22 -58.41 32.70
CA SER A 7 8.11 -57.68 32.02
C SER A 7 7.09 -57.07 32.99
N SER A 8 7.49 -56.01 33.71
CA SER A 8 6.50 -55.10 34.33
C SER A 8 6.99 -53.66 34.47
N LYS A 9 7.88 -53.23 33.56
CA LYS A 9 8.30 -51.80 33.47
C LYS A 9 8.16 -51.22 32.06
N PHE A 10 7.95 -52.08 31.06
CA PHE A 10 7.73 -51.65 29.68
C PHE A 10 6.32 -51.09 29.45
N CYS A 11 5.34 -51.43 30.31
CA CYS A 11 3.93 -51.04 30.12
C CYS A 11 3.61 -49.63 30.65
N LEU A 12 4.32 -49.15 31.70
CA LEU A 12 4.07 -47.85 32.33
C LEU A 12 4.65 -46.65 31.56
N ALA A 13 5.67 -46.87 30.71
CA ALA A 13 6.27 -45.83 29.87
C ALA A 13 5.59 -45.69 28.49
N VAL A 14 4.76 -46.65 28.09
CA VAL A 14 4.02 -46.62 26.82
C VAL A 14 2.71 -45.83 26.95
N PHE A 15 2.11 -45.83 28.14
CA PHE A 15 0.86 -45.11 28.43
C PHE A 15 0.95 -43.58 28.25
N PRO A 16 2.03 -42.89 28.70
CA PRO A 16 2.21 -41.45 28.46
C PRO A 16 2.49 -41.14 26.99
N CYS A 17 3.22 -42.01 26.27
CA CYS A 17 3.50 -41.86 24.84
C CYS A 17 2.24 -42.02 23.97
N MET A 18 1.33 -42.93 24.35
CA MET A 18 0.04 -43.09 23.69
C MET A 18 -0.88 -41.88 23.89
N LEU A 19 -0.88 -41.29 25.10
CA LEU A 19 -1.63 -40.05 25.37
C LEU A 19 -1.03 -38.83 24.63
N ALA A 20 0.30 -38.74 24.53
CA ALA A 20 0.98 -37.67 23.80
C ALA A 20 0.69 -37.69 22.29
N MET A 21 0.53 -38.86 21.67
CA MET A 21 0.18 -38.97 20.25
C MET A 21 -1.26 -38.52 19.94
N ILE A 22 -2.17 -38.58 20.92
CA ILE A 22 -3.55 -38.09 20.77
C ILE A 22 -3.58 -36.55 20.74
N TYR A 23 -2.65 -35.88 21.41
CA TYR A 23 -2.53 -34.40 21.40
C TYR A 23 -2.07 -33.82 20.06
N PHE A 24 -1.38 -34.59 19.20
CA PHE A 24 -0.93 -34.11 17.89
C PHE A 24 -1.98 -34.26 16.76
N SER A 25 -3.17 -34.78 17.06
CA SER A 25 -4.20 -35.06 16.04
C SER A 25 -5.21 -33.92 15.84
N SER A 26 -5.12 -32.80 16.58
CA SER A 26 -6.19 -31.80 16.63
C SER A 26 -6.02 -30.56 15.73
N CYS A 27 -5.27 -30.65 14.64
CA CYS A 27 -5.31 -29.63 13.59
C CYS A 27 -5.40 -30.29 12.20
N ARG A 28 -6.63 -30.63 11.79
CA ARG A 28 -7.00 -30.54 10.38
C ARG A 28 -7.99 -29.40 10.25
N SER A 29 -7.52 -28.22 9.86
CA SER A 29 -8.40 -27.22 9.26
C SER A 29 -8.86 -27.77 7.92
N ASN A 30 -9.99 -28.48 7.91
CA ASN A 30 -10.76 -28.61 6.69
C ASN A 30 -11.33 -27.22 6.43
N ILE A 31 -10.60 -26.42 5.66
CA ILE A 31 -11.17 -25.25 5.00
C ILE A 31 -12.20 -25.85 4.05
N THR A 32 -13.43 -25.93 4.53
CA THR A 32 -14.54 -26.38 3.73
C THR A 32 -14.94 -25.12 2.96
N ASP A 33 -14.80 -25.12 1.64
CA ASP A 33 -15.22 -24.01 0.73
C ASP A 33 -16.76 -23.84 0.70
N GLN A 34 -17.42 -24.03 1.84
CA GLN A 34 -18.85 -23.87 2.02
C GLN A 34 -19.13 -22.37 2.12
N GLY A 35 -19.48 -21.77 0.97
CA GLY A 35 -19.91 -20.36 0.89
C GLY A 35 -19.09 -19.47 -0.03
N ILE A 36 -18.12 -20.01 -0.78
CA ILE A 36 -17.44 -19.22 -1.81
C ILE A 36 -18.39 -19.05 -2.99
N GLN A 37 -18.87 -17.82 -3.17
CA GLN A 37 -19.56 -17.42 -4.39
C GLN A 37 -18.50 -17.23 -5.47
N THR A 38 -18.30 -18.26 -6.29
CA THR A 38 -17.47 -18.15 -7.50
C THR A 38 -18.24 -17.33 -8.54
N ILE A 39 -17.71 -16.16 -8.88
CA ILE A 39 -18.16 -15.41 -10.04
C ILE A 39 -17.37 -15.94 -11.23
N GLU A 40 -18.02 -16.74 -12.08
CA GLU A 40 -17.44 -17.15 -13.35
C GLU A 40 -17.45 -15.95 -14.30
N ILE A 41 -16.26 -15.36 -14.50
CA ILE A 41 -16.05 -14.36 -15.55
C ILE A 41 -15.75 -15.13 -16.83
N ASN A 42 -16.77 -15.26 -17.68
CA ASN A 42 -16.56 -15.75 -19.05
C ASN A 42 -15.82 -14.67 -19.83
N GLU A 43 -14.66 -15.01 -20.42
CA GLU A 43 -14.01 -14.12 -21.36
C GLU A 43 -14.98 -13.80 -22.50
N PRO A 44 -15.13 -12.51 -22.88
CA PRO A 44 -15.99 -12.17 -24.00
C PRO A 44 -15.48 -12.89 -25.26
N ALA A 45 -16.39 -13.49 -26.01
CA ALA A 45 -16.06 -14.29 -27.20
C ALA A 45 -15.39 -13.48 -28.33
N ASN A 46 -15.39 -12.15 -28.23
CA ASN A 46 -14.82 -11.22 -29.21
C ASN A 46 -13.92 -10.19 -28.52
N GLU A 47 -12.80 -9.86 -29.14
CA GLU A 47 -12.00 -8.69 -28.78
C GLU A 47 -12.85 -7.43 -28.97
N ILE A 48 -13.07 -6.67 -27.90
CA ILE A 48 -13.77 -5.39 -27.97
C ILE A 48 -12.74 -4.32 -28.31
N GLN A 49 -12.97 -3.58 -29.40
CA GLN A 49 -12.07 -2.47 -29.73
C GLN A 49 -12.26 -1.32 -28.72
N PHE A 50 -11.16 -0.74 -28.27
CA PHE A 50 -11.18 0.37 -27.30
C PHE A 50 -12.05 1.55 -27.78
N SER A 51 -12.09 1.79 -29.10
CA SER A 51 -12.93 2.80 -29.75
C SER A 51 -14.42 2.50 -29.75
N GLU A 52 -14.85 1.28 -29.40
CA GLU A 52 -16.26 0.92 -29.25
C GLU A 52 -16.77 1.21 -27.82
N ILE A 53 -15.86 1.32 -26.84
CA ILE A 53 -16.20 1.56 -25.43
C ILE A 53 -16.03 3.05 -25.08
N PHE A 54 -14.99 3.69 -25.60
CA PHE A 54 -14.65 5.07 -25.29
C PHE A 54 -14.88 5.96 -26.52
N GLU A 55 -15.51 7.11 -26.30
CA GLU A 55 -15.58 8.14 -27.33
C GLU A 55 -14.16 8.55 -27.74
N PRO A 56 -13.89 8.77 -29.04
CA PRO A 56 -12.54 9.03 -29.56
C PRO A 56 -11.98 10.41 -29.17
N GLU A 57 -12.65 11.14 -28.27
CA GLU A 57 -12.23 12.44 -27.80
C GLU A 57 -11.19 12.27 -26.69
N PHE A 58 -9.92 12.22 -27.08
CA PHE A 58 -8.79 12.30 -26.14
C PHE A 58 -8.02 13.60 -26.33
N GLU A 59 -7.66 14.22 -25.22
CA GLU A 59 -6.77 15.38 -25.20
C GLU A 59 -5.34 14.91 -24.92
N VAL A 60 -4.39 15.31 -25.77
CA VAL A 60 -2.97 15.06 -25.54
C VAL A 60 -2.34 16.32 -24.95
N ILE A 61 -2.01 16.27 -23.66
CA ILE A 61 -1.34 17.36 -22.95
C ILE A 61 0.16 17.11 -22.99
N ARG A 62 0.90 17.97 -23.68
CA ARG A 62 2.37 17.93 -23.68
C ARG A 62 2.92 18.65 -22.45
N LEU A 63 3.54 17.90 -21.55
CA LEU A 63 4.17 18.47 -20.36
C LEU A 63 5.48 19.19 -20.71
N GLU A 64 5.66 20.39 -20.16
CA GLU A 64 6.91 21.14 -20.24
C GLU A 64 8.06 20.31 -19.70
N THR A 65 9.17 20.24 -20.44
CA THR A 65 10.33 19.42 -20.09
C THR A 65 11.61 20.23 -20.24
N SER A 66 12.44 20.19 -19.21
CA SER A 66 13.71 20.87 -19.06
C SER A 66 14.61 20.03 -18.13
N GLU A 67 15.87 20.43 -17.97
CA GLU A 67 16.79 19.72 -17.06
C GLU A 67 16.36 19.79 -15.59
N THR A 68 15.60 20.81 -15.17
CA THR A 68 15.21 21.00 -13.76
C THR A 68 13.92 20.25 -13.38
N ASN A 69 13.09 19.88 -14.35
CA ASN A 69 11.81 19.21 -14.16
C ASN A 69 11.71 17.85 -14.89
N LYS A 70 12.86 17.23 -15.18
CA LYS A 70 12.93 15.89 -15.74
C LYS A 70 12.33 14.87 -14.75
N MET A 71 11.39 14.08 -15.24
CA MET A 71 10.70 13.05 -14.46
C MET A 71 11.28 11.66 -14.75
N ALA A 72 11.28 10.79 -13.74
CA ALA A 72 11.42 9.36 -13.94
C ALA A 72 10.08 8.75 -14.45
N VAL A 73 9.89 7.45 -14.23
CA VAL A 73 8.60 6.81 -14.52
C VAL A 73 7.55 7.31 -13.54
N VAL A 74 6.45 7.85 -14.07
CA VAL A 74 5.28 8.27 -13.29
C VAL A 74 4.53 7.04 -12.78
N ARG A 75 4.16 7.02 -11.50
CA ARG A 75 3.41 5.94 -10.85
C ARG A 75 2.05 6.36 -10.32
N GLN A 76 1.86 7.64 -10.02
CA GLN A 76 0.57 8.16 -9.57
C GLN A 76 0.32 9.51 -10.22
N THR A 77 -0.92 9.72 -10.66
CA THR A 77 -1.39 10.97 -11.26
C THR A 77 -2.66 11.39 -10.53
N ILE A 78 -2.73 12.65 -10.10
CA ILE A 78 -3.95 13.28 -9.59
C ILE A 78 -4.19 14.54 -10.41
N ILE A 79 -5.37 14.64 -11.02
CA ILE A 79 -5.83 15.83 -11.73
C ILE A 79 -6.92 16.47 -10.88
N GLN A 80 -6.72 17.72 -10.49
CA GLN A 80 -7.68 18.50 -9.70
C GLN A 80 -7.82 19.88 -10.36
N ASP A 81 -9.03 20.18 -10.84
CA ASP A 81 -9.34 21.41 -11.57
C ASP A 81 -8.37 21.66 -12.75
N ASP A 82 -7.57 22.74 -12.68
CA ASP A 82 -6.56 23.10 -13.68
C ASP A 82 -5.14 22.60 -13.34
N HIS A 83 -5.02 21.67 -12.40
CA HIS A 83 -3.74 21.21 -11.88
C HIS A 83 -3.54 19.72 -12.11
N ILE A 84 -2.33 19.35 -12.52
CA ILE A 84 -1.89 17.96 -12.71
C ILE A 84 -0.73 17.73 -11.75
N PHE A 85 -0.89 16.76 -10.85
CA PHE A 85 0.13 16.33 -9.91
C PHE A 85 0.60 14.93 -10.25
N LEU A 86 1.90 14.75 -10.40
CA LEU A 86 2.53 13.50 -10.83
C LEU A 86 3.57 13.07 -9.81
N LEU A 87 3.43 11.86 -9.29
CA LEU A 87 4.47 11.22 -8.48
C LEU A 87 5.28 10.25 -9.35
N ASP A 88 6.60 10.38 -9.31
CA ASP A 88 7.52 9.50 -10.03
C ASP A 88 8.26 8.49 -9.14
N ASN A 89 9.06 7.62 -9.75
CA ASN A 89 9.90 6.64 -9.05
C ASN A 89 11.00 7.26 -8.16
N SER A 90 11.33 8.55 -8.33
CA SER A 90 12.33 9.25 -7.53
C SER A 90 11.78 9.81 -6.22
N SER A 91 10.50 9.57 -5.92
CA SER A 91 9.76 10.21 -4.81
C SER A 91 9.68 11.73 -4.96
N THR A 92 9.52 12.20 -6.20
CA THR A 92 9.27 13.61 -6.50
C THR A 92 7.82 13.78 -6.93
N ILE A 93 7.11 14.72 -6.31
CA ILE A 93 5.79 15.16 -6.79
C ILE A 93 6.01 16.38 -7.66
N PHE A 94 5.64 16.28 -8.93
CA PHE A 94 5.65 17.38 -9.88
C PHE A 94 4.26 17.98 -9.99
N HIS A 95 4.20 19.29 -10.16
CA HIS A 95 2.97 20.03 -10.33
C HIS A 95 3.01 20.81 -11.64
N PHE A 96 2.02 20.54 -12.47
CA PHE A 96 1.81 21.17 -13.77
C PHE A 96 0.43 21.82 -13.82
N ARG A 97 0.29 22.82 -14.68
CA ARG A 97 -1.02 23.29 -15.14
C ARG A 97 -1.60 22.30 -16.15
N LYS A 98 -2.92 22.30 -16.30
CA LYS A 98 -3.63 21.46 -17.28
C LYS A 98 -3.25 21.76 -18.74
N ASP A 99 -2.68 22.94 -19.01
CA ASP A 99 -2.08 23.29 -20.30
C ASP A 99 -0.67 22.70 -20.52
N GLY A 100 -0.15 21.94 -19.55
CA GLY A 100 1.14 21.27 -19.59
C GLY A 100 2.32 22.09 -19.08
N ARG A 101 2.13 23.37 -18.71
CA ARG A 101 3.22 24.19 -18.15
C ARG A 101 3.64 23.71 -16.77
N PHE A 102 4.95 23.70 -16.52
CA PHE A 102 5.50 23.34 -15.22
C PHE A 102 5.29 24.48 -14.21
N VAL A 103 4.88 24.13 -12.98
CA VAL A 103 4.70 25.09 -11.88
C VAL A 103 5.85 24.95 -10.88
N ASP A 104 5.92 23.81 -10.20
CA ASP A 104 6.91 23.50 -9.18
C ASP A 104 6.97 21.98 -8.90
N LYS A 105 7.80 21.59 -7.92
CA LYS A 105 7.93 20.21 -7.47
C LYS A 105 8.28 20.11 -5.99
N LEU A 106 7.79 19.06 -5.34
CA LEU A 106 8.23 18.64 -4.01
C LEU A 106 9.36 17.63 -4.13
N GLN A 107 10.55 18.01 -3.67
CA GLN A 107 11.75 17.17 -3.64
C GLN A 107 12.57 17.43 -2.37
N ARG A 108 12.03 17.04 -1.19
CA ARG A 108 12.64 17.26 0.13
C ARG A 108 13.09 15.94 0.76
N ILE A 109 14.17 15.37 0.24
CA ILE A 109 14.65 14.05 0.67
C ILE A 109 15.44 14.14 1.97
N GLY A 110 15.03 13.40 3.00
CA GLY A 110 15.69 13.39 4.31
C GLY A 110 14.84 12.81 5.43
N LYS A 111 15.23 13.11 6.68
CA LYS A 111 14.56 12.62 7.90
C LYS A 111 14.10 13.75 8.83
N GLY A 112 14.40 15.01 8.48
CA GLY A 112 13.99 16.18 9.23
C GLY A 112 12.50 16.50 9.07
N PRO A 113 12.01 17.53 9.79
CA PRO A 113 10.63 18.00 9.64
C PRO A 113 10.31 18.42 8.20
N GLY A 114 9.24 17.85 7.65
CA GLY A 114 8.83 18.10 6.26
C GLY A 114 9.74 17.49 5.20
N GLU A 115 10.61 16.56 5.58
CA GLU A 115 11.41 15.73 4.68
C GLU A 115 10.94 14.29 4.71
N TYR A 116 11.15 13.57 3.60
CA TYR A 116 10.76 12.17 3.46
C TYR A 116 11.88 11.34 2.83
N ILE A 117 11.88 10.04 3.08
CA ILE A 117 12.79 9.11 2.39
C ILE A 117 12.14 8.52 1.13
N MET A 118 10.84 8.24 1.20
CA MET A 118 10.08 7.67 0.09
C MET A 118 8.67 8.24 0.11
N ILE A 119 8.13 8.55 -1.07
CA ILE A 119 6.69 8.79 -1.23
C ILE A 119 6.09 7.55 -1.86
N MET A 120 5.28 6.82 -1.08
CA MET A 120 4.57 5.65 -1.59
C MET A 120 3.31 6.05 -2.34
N SER A 121 2.54 6.96 -1.76
CA SER A 121 1.36 7.56 -2.36
C SER A 121 1.12 8.95 -1.79
N PHE A 122 0.29 9.74 -2.47
CA PHE A 122 -0.17 11.03 -1.98
C PHE A 122 -1.66 11.24 -2.24
N ARG A 123 -2.27 12.21 -1.56
CA ARG A 123 -3.66 12.66 -1.76
C ARG A 123 -3.73 14.17 -1.78
N ILE A 124 -4.74 14.66 -2.49
CA ILE A 124 -5.08 16.09 -2.54
C ILE A 124 -6.40 16.26 -1.79
N GLN A 125 -6.42 17.20 -0.85
CA GLN A 125 -7.61 17.54 -0.08
C GLN A 125 -7.87 19.04 -0.17
N MET A 126 -9.13 19.41 -0.40
CA MET A 126 -9.57 20.81 -0.28
C MET A 126 -10.06 21.06 1.15
N ASP A 127 -9.49 22.05 1.81
CA ASP A 127 -9.87 22.48 3.17
C ASP A 127 -10.14 23.99 3.17
N GLY A 128 -11.42 24.36 3.25
CA GLY A 128 -11.84 25.76 3.22
C GLY A 128 -11.42 26.52 1.95
N GLY A 129 -11.28 25.81 0.82
CA GLY A 129 -10.80 26.37 -0.45
C GLY A 129 -9.29 26.35 -0.64
N ASN A 130 -8.52 25.91 0.36
CA ASN A 130 -7.08 25.73 0.24
C ASN A 130 -6.75 24.28 -0.10
N LEU A 131 -5.82 24.08 -1.02
CA LEU A 131 -5.37 22.76 -1.40
C LEU A 131 -4.27 22.29 -0.43
N LYS A 132 -4.47 21.10 0.15
CA LYS A 132 -3.48 20.39 0.97
C LYS A 132 -3.02 19.13 0.25
N ILE A 133 -1.73 18.85 0.34
CA ILE A 133 -1.07 17.69 -0.26
C ILE A 133 -0.59 16.80 0.86
N LEU A 134 -1.20 15.63 0.98
CA LEU A 134 -0.92 14.65 2.02
C LEU A 134 -0.03 13.56 1.42
N VAL A 135 1.11 13.30 2.06
CA VAL A 135 2.19 12.45 1.53
C VAL A 135 2.46 11.31 2.50
N ASN A 136 2.38 10.07 2.01
CA ASN A 136 2.71 8.87 2.77
C ASN A 136 4.20 8.54 2.64
N ASP A 137 4.94 8.66 3.74
CA ASP A 137 6.30 8.14 3.89
C ASP A 137 6.31 6.91 4.81
N PRO A 138 6.21 5.69 4.25
CA PRO A 138 6.23 4.48 5.04
C PRO A 138 7.59 4.18 5.67
N VAL A 139 8.68 4.77 5.14
CA VAL A 139 10.05 4.52 5.65
C VAL A 139 10.28 5.30 6.94
N ASN A 140 9.91 6.58 6.97
CA ASN A 140 9.95 7.36 8.21
C ASN A 140 8.72 7.11 9.10
N ARG A 141 7.72 6.34 8.64
CA ARG A 141 6.41 6.13 9.29
C ARG A 141 5.71 7.45 9.58
N LYS A 142 5.60 8.31 8.57
CA LYS A 142 4.97 9.64 8.69
C LYS A 142 3.94 9.87 7.58
N LEU A 143 2.86 10.54 7.94
CA LEU A 143 2.00 11.25 7.02
C LEU A 143 2.41 12.72 7.07
N LEU A 144 2.90 13.28 5.96
CA LEU A 144 3.30 14.68 5.87
C LEU A 144 2.22 15.48 5.14
N ILE A 145 2.02 16.73 5.56
CA ILE A 145 1.04 17.64 4.96
C ILE A 145 1.76 18.89 4.47
N TYR A 146 1.54 19.22 3.20
CA TYR A 146 2.03 20.42 2.55
C TYR A 146 0.88 21.26 2.03
N ASP A 147 1.12 22.56 1.83
CA ASP A 147 0.20 23.42 1.10
C ASP A 147 0.36 23.29 -0.42
N GLN A 148 -0.44 24.05 -1.15
CA GLN A 148 -0.44 24.15 -2.62
C GLN A 148 0.87 24.69 -3.26
N HIS A 149 1.80 25.20 -2.44
CA HIS A 149 3.13 25.67 -2.85
C HIS A 149 4.24 24.77 -2.30
N PHE A 150 3.88 23.54 -1.92
CA PHE A 150 4.77 22.55 -1.31
C PHE A 150 5.48 23.04 -0.04
N GLN A 151 4.91 24.02 0.67
CA GLN A 151 5.41 24.41 1.98
C GLN A 151 4.92 23.43 3.02
N TYR A 152 5.83 22.98 3.87
CA TYR A 152 5.52 22.05 4.95
C TYR A 152 4.59 22.71 5.97
N LEU A 153 3.49 22.03 6.31
CA LEU A 153 2.54 22.47 7.32
C LEU A 153 2.71 21.67 8.62
N GLU A 154 2.58 20.35 8.53
CA GLU A 154 2.63 19.44 9.68
C GLU A 154 2.95 18.00 9.27
N GLU A 155 3.30 17.17 10.25
CA GLU A 155 3.48 15.73 10.08
C GLU A 155 2.85 14.96 11.24
N HIS A 156 2.31 13.78 10.94
CA HIS A 156 1.78 12.86 11.92
C HIS A 156 2.56 11.55 11.86
N ALA A 157 3.00 11.07 13.03
CA ALA A 157 3.59 9.73 13.13
C ALA A 157 2.51 8.68 12.88
N SER A 158 2.80 7.72 12.00
CA SER A 158 1.95 6.56 11.79
C SER A 158 2.41 5.42 12.70
N PRO A 159 1.51 4.84 13.52
CA PRO A 159 1.86 3.71 14.39
C PRO A 159 2.21 2.43 13.60
N PHE A 160 1.85 2.36 12.31
CA PHE A 160 2.13 1.24 11.42
C PHE A 160 2.50 1.73 10.02
N PRO A 161 3.31 0.98 9.25
CA PRO A 161 3.50 1.25 7.83
C PRO A 161 2.21 0.93 7.07
N PHE A 162 1.89 1.75 6.06
CA PHE A 162 0.77 1.51 5.13
C PHE A 162 1.22 1.81 3.70
N LEU A 163 0.63 1.10 2.73
CA LEU A 163 0.94 1.26 1.31
C LEU A 163 0.16 2.40 0.68
N ASP A 164 -1.09 2.56 1.07
CA ASP A 164 -1.93 3.64 0.56
C ASP A 164 -2.95 4.09 1.61
N PHE A 165 -3.56 5.24 1.38
CA PHE A 165 -4.57 5.80 2.27
C PHE A 165 -5.61 6.61 1.50
N GLU A 166 -6.82 6.69 2.03
CA GLU A 166 -7.88 7.56 1.54
C GLU A 166 -8.46 8.43 2.65
N ILE A 167 -8.93 9.60 2.27
CA ILE A 167 -9.61 10.55 3.17
C ILE A 167 -11.11 10.35 2.98
N VAL A 168 -11.79 9.86 4.01
CA VAL A 168 -13.24 9.56 3.94
C VAL A 168 -14.10 10.68 4.52
N ALA A 169 -13.54 11.46 5.45
CA ALA A 169 -14.12 12.67 6.01
C ALA A 169 -12.99 13.56 6.57
N PRO A 170 -13.26 14.83 6.94
CA PRO A 170 -12.26 15.69 7.57
C PRO A 170 -11.64 15.03 8.81
N GLY A 171 -10.34 14.70 8.73
CA GLY A 171 -9.60 14.04 9.81
C GLY A 171 -9.79 12.52 9.91
N GLU A 172 -10.58 11.91 9.02
CA GLU A 172 -10.82 10.46 9.00
C GLU A 172 -10.15 9.80 7.79
N PHE A 173 -9.33 8.79 8.06
CA PHE A 173 -8.51 8.11 7.07
C PHE A 173 -8.79 6.61 7.05
N VAL A 174 -8.83 6.03 5.86
CA VAL A 174 -8.77 4.58 5.64
C VAL A 174 -7.38 4.23 5.13
N PHE A 175 -6.74 3.23 5.73
CA PHE A 175 -5.39 2.81 5.36
C PHE A 175 -5.40 1.43 4.71
N TYR A 176 -4.73 1.30 3.58
CA TYR A 176 -4.40 0.02 2.97
C TYR A 176 -3.03 -0.45 3.45
N ARG A 177 -3.06 -1.37 4.40
CA ARG A 177 -1.88 -2.09 4.90
C ARG A 177 -1.81 -3.41 4.15
N GLY A 178 -1.22 -3.41 2.95
CA GLY A 178 -1.02 -4.66 2.21
C GLY A 178 -0.28 -5.70 3.06
N LEU A 179 -0.35 -6.97 2.68
CA LEU A 179 0.42 -8.05 3.32
C LEU A 179 1.91 -7.83 3.07
N MET A 180 2.54 -6.97 3.87
CA MET A 180 4.00 -6.86 3.95
C MET A 180 4.50 -8.09 4.69
N HIS A 181 4.56 -9.24 4.02
CA HIS A 181 5.14 -10.46 4.57
C HIS A 181 6.57 -10.14 5.05
N GLY A 182 6.79 -10.16 6.37
CA GLY A 182 8.10 -9.95 7.00
C GLY A 182 8.35 -8.59 7.68
N ALA A 183 7.47 -7.59 7.56
CA ALA A 183 7.72 -6.27 8.19
C ALA A 183 7.39 -6.20 9.69
N ASP A 184 6.61 -7.15 10.20
CA ASP A 184 6.21 -7.19 11.62
C ASP A 184 7.20 -7.96 12.51
N GLU A 185 8.18 -8.68 11.93
CA GLU A 185 9.15 -9.50 12.71
C GLU A 185 10.53 -8.85 12.89
N GLU A 186 10.88 -7.80 12.14
CA GLU A 186 12.24 -7.22 12.18
C GLU A 186 12.38 -5.96 13.05
N TYR A 187 11.31 -5.51 13.71
CA TYR A 187 11.30 -4.28 14.51
C TYR A 187 10.57 -4.40 15.86
N ASN A 188 10.81 -5.50 16.59
CA ASN A 188 10.56 -5.59 18.03
C ASN A 188 11.89 -5.75 18.79
#